data_AF-A0AAD8VEM5-F1
#
_entry.id   AF-A0AAD8VEM5-F1
#
_cell.length_a   1.000
_cell.length_b   1.000
_cell.length_c   1.000
_cell.angle_alpha   90.00
_cell.angle_beta   90.00
_cell.angle_gamma   90.00
#
_symmetry.space_group_name_H-M   'P 1'
#
loop_
_entity.id
_entity.type
_entity.pdbx_description
1 polymer ?
#
loop_
_entity_poly.entity_id
_entity_poly.type
_entity_poly.pdbx_seq_one_letter_code
_entity_poly.pdbx_strand_id
1 'polypeptide(L)'
;MTSTDLGSAEWERSKISNQDINMLKKMGFSKKENALQFPKEESYPKPPINYRPLMKEFIRLGTQFVGYRDYTKKLEGDLAESNKRADALAVKLKQSEENRQKAEKDAATVQDLRERLHKAETSLSDNITQQSAREAEILSRLESQCRRFVRRTHQEYEVDGPVGDELLDALTLAEIHGDEARTGLKMLKLAC
;
A
#
# COMPACT_ATOMS: atom_id res chain seq x y z
N MET A 1 -20.13 -9.25 -14.56
CA MET A 1 -21.49 -8.91 -15.01
C MET A 1 -22.46 -9.77 -14.22
N THR A 2 -23.13 -9.19 -13.22
CA THR A 2 -24.14 -9.88 -12.39
C THR A 2 -25.44 -9.08 -12.52
N SER A 3 -26.41 -9.66 -13.20
CA SER A 3 -27.71 -9.07 -13.51
C SER A 3 -28.63 -9.10 -12.28
N THR A 4 -29.22 -7.95 -12.00
CA THR A 4 -30.59 -7.71 -11.51
C THR A 4 -31.36 -8.91 -10.94
N ASP A 5 -31.71 -8.80 -9.66
CA ASP A 5 -32.97 -9.34 -9.16
C ASP A 5 -33.64 -8.25 -8.31
N LEU A 6 -34.39 -7.38 -8.98
CA LEU A 6 -35.29 -6.44 -8.33
C LEU A 6 -36.50 -7.26 -7.90
N GLY A 7 -36.44 -7.75 -6.67
CA GLY A 7 -37.50 -8.52 -6.03
C GLY A 7 -38.85 -7.89 -6.30
N SER A 8 -39.68 -8.64 -7.03
CA SER A 8 -41.11 -8.46 -7.17
C SER A 8 -41.68 -8.03 -5.83
N ALA A 9 -42.16 -6.79 -5.75
CA ALA A 9 -43.09 -6.40 -4.72
C ALA A 9 -44.34 -7.27 -4.92
N GLU A 10 -44.34 -8.44 -4.28
CA GLU A 10 -45.52 -9.26 -4.09
C GLU A 10 -46.50 -8.40 -3.32
N TRP A 11 -47.42 -7.78 -4.06
CA TRP A 11 -48.67 -7.34 -3.50
C TRP A 11 -49.35 -8.61 -2.98
N GLU A 12 -49.13 -8.90 -1.70
CA GLU A 12 -49.86 -9.91 -0.96
C GLU A 12 -51.34 -9.64 -1.20
N ARG A 13 -51.94 -10.45 -2.07
CA ARG A 13 -53.38 -10.47 -2.26
C ARG A 13 -53.92 -10.93 -0.92
N SER A 14 -54.37 -9.99 -0.08
CA SER A 14 -55.04 -10.28 1.18
C SER A 14 -56.06 -11.38 0.93
N LYS A 15 -55.76 -12.59 1.45
CA LYS A 15 -56.67 -13.73 1.37
C LYS A 15 -57.89 -13.33 2.19
N ILE A 16 -58.98 -13.00 1.50
CA ILE A 16 -60.27 -12.73 2.12
C ILE A 16 -60.56 -13.90 3.04
N SER A 17 -60.71 -13.62 4.34
CA SER A 17 -60.90 -14.66 5.34
C SER A 17 -62.23 -15.38 5.08
N ASN A 18 -62.30 -16.68 5.38
CA ASN A 18 -63.57 -17.40 5.38
C ASN A 18 -64.63 -16.72 6.27
N GLN A 19 -64.19 -15.95 7.27
CA GLN A 19 -65.05 -15.13 8.11
C GLN A 19 -65.68 -13.97 7.33
N ASP A 20 -64.92 -13.28 6.48
CA ASP A 20 -65.42 -12.19 5.64
C ASP A 20 -66.40 -12.69 4.58
N ILE A 21 -66.11 -13.87 4.00
CA ILE A 21 -67.01 -14.55 3.06
C ILE A 21 -68.35 -14.87 3.74
N ASN A 22 -68.32 -15.35 4.99
CA ASN A 22 -69.55 -15.65 5.73
C ASN A 22 -70.31 -14.39 6.14
N MET A 23 -69.63 -13.28 6.45
CA MET A 23 -70.30 -12.00 6.69
C MET A 23 -70.99 -11.47 5.42
N LEU A 24 -70.31 -11.51 4.27
CA LEU A 24 -70.90 -11.11 2.98
C LEU A 24 -72.12 -11.96 2.61
N LYS A 25 -72.07 -13.27 2.91
CA LYS A 25 -73.22 -14.18 2.74
C LYS A 25 -74.38 -13.82 3.67
N LYS A 26 -74.11 -13.52 4.95
CA LYS A 26 -75.14 -13.09 5.92
C LYS A 26 -75.79 -11.77 5.55
N MET A 27 -75.01 -10.84 4.98
CA MET A 27 -75.49 -9.53 4.53
C MET A 27 -76.20 -9.58 3.15
N GLY A 28 -76.36 -10.76 2.55
CA GLY A 28 -77.13 -10.93 1.31
C GLY A 28 -76.41 -10.54 0.03
N PHE A 29 -75.13 -10.16 0.09
CA PHE A 29 -74.34 -9.74 -1.08
C PHE A 29 -73.98 -10.89 -2.02
N SER A 30 -74.03 -12.15 -1.56
CA SER A 30 -73.60 -13.32 -2.33
C SER A 30 -74.69 -14.04 -3.11
N LYS A 31 -75.97 -13.65 -2.98
CA LYS A 31 -77.11 -14.43 -3.50
C LYS A 31 -77.65 -13.99 -4.85
N LYS A 32 -77.11 -12.92 -5.44
CA LYS A 32 -77.54 -12.48 -6.77
C LYS A 32 -76.30 -12.15 -7.57
N GLU A 33 -76.04 -12.94 -8.60
CA GLU A 33 -75.01 -12.64 -9.61
C GLU A 33 -75.24 -11.27 -10.30
N ASN A 34 -76.43 -10.68 -10.10
CA ASN A 34 -76.82 -9.34 -10.56
C ASN A 34 -77.08 -8.32 -9.43
N ALA A 35 -76.72 -8.58 -8.16
CA ALA A 35 -76.92 -7.57 -7.08
C ALA A 35 -76.02 -6.35 -7.22
N LEU A 36 -74.88 -6.49 -7.90
CA LEU A 36 -73.98 -5.40 -8.25
C LEU A 36 -74.16 -4.97 -9.71
N GLN A 37 -75.41 -4.86 -10.17
CA GLN A 37 -75.65 -4.08 -11.38
C GLN A 37 -75.56 -2.61 -11.00
N PHE A 38 -74.42 -2.00 -11.30
CA PHE A 38 -74.33 -0.55 -11.34
C PHE A 38 -75.41 -0.03 -12.28
N PRO A 39 -76.18 1.00 -11.90
CA PRO A 39 -77.16 1.60 -12.78
C PRO A 39 -76.50 1.92 -14.12
N LYS A 40 -77.11 1.49 -15.23
CA LYS A 40 -76.65 1.87 -16.57
C LYS A 40 -76.58 3.40 -16.65
N GLU A 41 -75.63 3.92 -17.42
CA GLU A 41 -75.20 5.35 -17.44
C GLU A 41 -76.33 6.40 -17.48
N GLU A 42 -77.53 6.02 -17.93
CA GLU A 42 -78.71 6.90 -18.00
C GLU A 42 -79.43 7.15 -16.66
N SER A 43 -79.11 6.39 -15.61
CA SER A 43 -79.78 6.50 -14.29
C SER A 43 -78.97 7.28 -13.25
N TYR A 44 -77.93 8.00 -13.66
CA TYR A 44 -77.37 9.03 -12.77
C TYR A 44 -78.26 10.26 -12.84
N PRO A 45 -78.90 10.68 -11.73
CA PRO A 45 -79.61 11.95 -11.71
C PRO A 45 -78.61 13.02 -12.16
N LYS A 46 -78.93 13.75 -13.23
CA LYS A 46 -78.14 14.91 -13.64
C LYS A 46 -77.99 15.77 -12.39
N PRO A 47 -76.76 15.94 -11.85
CA PRO A 47 -76.59 16.66 -10.60
C PRO A 47 -77.20 18.06 -10.77
N PRO A 48 -77.91 18.58 -9.76
CA PRO A 48 -78.53 19.89 -9.84
C PRO A 48 -77.49 20.90 -10.34
N ILE A 49 -77.88 21.75 -11.29
CA ILE A 49 -76.99 22.64 -12.05
C ILE A 49 -76.05 23.46 -11.15
N ASN A 50 -76.45 23.69 -9.89
CA ASN A 50 -75.70 24.42 -8.87
C ASN A 50 -74.49 23.68 -8.26
N TYR A 51 -74.27 22.39 -8.53
CA TYR A 51 -73.09 21.63 -8.03
C TYR A 51 -71.87 21.68 -8.97
N ARG A 52 -72.06 22.11 -10.22
CA ARG A 52 -70.96 22.20 -11.21
C ARG A 52 -69.79 23.11 -10.78
N PRO A 53 -70.01 24.26 -10.09
CA PRO A 53 -68.92 25.11 -9.63
C PRO A 53 -68.06 24.43 -8.55
N LEU A 54 -68.69 23.73 -7.60
CA LEU A 54 -68.01 23.03 -6.51
C LEU A 54 -67.15 21.86 -7.02
N MET A 55 -67.62 21.12 -8.03
CA MET A 55 -66.83 20.03 -8.60
C MET A 55 -65.55 20.48 -9.31
N LYS A 56 -65.52 21.69 -9.89
CA LYS A 56 -64.29 22.24 -10.48
C LYS A 56 -63.23 22.49 -9.41
N GLU A 57 -63.62 23.03 -8.26
CA GLU A 57 -62.70 23.25 -7.13
C GLU A 57 -62.20 21.92 -6.55
N PHE A 58 -63.06 20.90 -6.41
CA PHE A 58 -62.64 19.57 -5.95
C PHE A 58 -61.65 18.88 -6.91
N ILE A 59 -61.88 18.96 -8.22
CA ILE A 59 -60.96 18.42 -9.23
C ILE A 59 -59.62 19.17 -9.18
N ARG A 60 -59.66 20.50 -9.06
CA ARG A 60 -58.47 21.35 -8.93
C ARG A 60 -57.67 21.01 -7.67
N LEU A 61 -58.34 20.82 -6.53
CA LEU A 61 -57.72 20.38 -5.28
C LEU A 61 -57.07 18.99 -5.46
N GLY A 62 -57.81 18.05 -6.07
CA GLY A 62 -57.31 16.70 -6.36
C GLY A 62 -56.05 16.70 -7.23
N THR A 63 -55.97 17.56 -8.25
CA THR A 63 -54.77 17.69 -9.09
C THR A 63 -53.56 18.23 -8.33
N GLN A 64 -53.75 19.09 -7.31
CA GLN A 64 -52.66 19.56 -6.45
C GLN A 64 -52.09 18.43 -5.59
N PHE A 65 -52.96 17.58 -5.00
CA PHE A 65 -52.53 16.44 -4.18
C PHE A 65 -51.70 15.42 -4.96
N VAL A 66 -52.01 15.19 -6.25
CA VAL A 66 -51.20 14.32 -7.11
C VAL A 66 -49.79 14.88 -7.29
N GLY A 67 -49.67 16.20 -7.52
CA GLY A 67 -48.36 16.86 -7.63
C GLY A 67 -47.52 16.77 -6.36
N TYR A 68 -48.14 16.94 -5.18
CA TYR A 68 -47.46 16.77 -3.89
C TYR A 68 -46.93 15.35 -3.69
N ARG A 69 -47.71 14.32 -4.06
CA ARG A 69 -47.29 12.91 -3.93
C ARG A 69 -46.05 12.59 -4.76
N ASP A 70 -45.98 13.11 -5.99
CA ASP A 70 -44.85 12.83 -6.86
C ASP A 70 -43.61 13.62 -6.41
N TYR A 71 -43.80 14.81 -5.84
CA TYR A 71 -42.73 15.58 -5.19
C TYR A 71 -42.16 14.89 -3.95
N THR A 72 -42.99 14.35 -3.06
CA THR A 72 -42.51 13.62 -1.86
C THR A 72 -41.73 12.38 -2.24
N LYS A 73 -42.16 11.62 -3.25
CA LYS A 73 -41.41 10.47 -3.77
C LYS A 73 -40.04 10.86 -4.32
N LYS A 74 -39.95 12.00 -5.01
CA LYS A 74 -38.68 12.51 -5.52
C LYS A 74 -37.74 12.87 -4.35
N LEU A 75 -38.25 13.58 -3.35
CA LEU A 75 -37.48 13.92 -2.14
C LEU A 75 -37.01 12.68 -1.37
N GLU A 76 -37.85 11.65 -1.24
CA GLU A 76 -37.45 10.38 -0.62
C GLU A 76 -36.31 9.70 -1.39
N GLY A 77 -36.37 9.74 -2.73
CA GLY A 77 -35.30 9.25 -3.59
C GLY A 77 -33.99 10.01 -3.39
N ASP A 78 -34.06 11.34 -3.43
CA ASP A 78 -32.90 12.23 -3.22
C ASP A 78 -32.29 12.04 -1.82
N LEU A 79 -33.13 11.87 -0.79
CA LEU A 79 -32.71 11.60 0.59
C LEU A 79 -32.00 10.24 0.68
N ALA A 80 -32.55 9.20 0.07
CA ALA A 80 -31.95 7.87 0.06
C ALA A 80 -30.59 7.85 -0.67
N GLU A 81 -30.47 8.59 -1.77
CA GLU A 81 -29.20 8.72 -2.48
C GLU A 81 -28.17 9.51 -1.67
N SER A 82 -28.60 10.60 -1.03
CA SER A 82 -27.75 11.39 -0.12
C SER A 82 -27.22 10.55 1.04
N ASN A 83 -28.07 9.74 1.67
CA ASN A 83 -27.65 8.84 2.75
C ASN A 83 -26.64 7.79 2.27
N LYS A 84 -26.86 7.18 1.10
CA LYS A 84 -25.88 6.25 0.51
C LYS A 84 -24.53 6.91 0.25
N ARG A 85 -24.53 8.17 -0.20
CA ARG A 85 -23.29 8.94 -0.39
C ARG A 85 -22.62 9.25 0.94
N ALA A 86 -23.38 9.60 1.97
CA ALA A 86 -22.87 9.84 3.31
C ALA A 86 -22.20 8.58 3.90
N ASP A 87 -22.83 7.42 3.76
CA ASP A 87 -22.27 6.14 4.21
C ASP A 87 -20.97 5.79 3.45
N ALA A 88 -20.96 5.98 2.13
CA ALA A 88 -19.77 5.75 1.31
C ALA A 88 -18.61 6.69 1.70
N LEU A 89 -18.92 7.94 2.04
CA LEU A 89 -17.92 8.90 2.54
C LEU A 89 -17.41 8.50 3.92
N ALA A 90 -18.27 8.03 4.83
CA ALA A 90 -17.86 7.56 6.15
C ALA A 90 -16.88 6.38 6.05
N VAL A 91 -17.12 5.44 5.15
CA VAL A 91 -16.19 4.32 4.89
C VAL A 91 -14.85 4.82 4.35
N LYS A 92 -14.86 5.75 3.38
CA LYS A 92 -13.62 6.32 2.84
C LYS A 92 -12.82 7.09 3.88
N LEU A 93 -13.49 7.85 4.74
CA LEU A 93 -12.86 8.59 5.84
C LEU A 93 -12.21 7.63 6.84
N LYS A 94 -12.92 6.56 7.22
CA LYS A 94 -12.37 5.53 8.11
C LYS A 94 -11.12 4.89 7.52
N GLN A 95 -11.18 4.49 6.24
CA GLN A 95 -10.01 3.90 5.56
C GLN A 95 -8.84 4.89 5.47
N SER A 96 -9.13 6.16 5.19
CA SER A 96 -8.10 7.21 5.13
C SER A 96 -7.43 7.41 6.49
N GLU A 97 -8.19 7.36 7.58
CA GLU A 97 -7.68 7.53 8.93
C GLU A 97 -6.80 6.34 9.37
N GLU A 98 -7.21 5.10 9.04
CA GLU A 98 -6.39 3.90 9.25
C GLU A 98 -5.06 3.99 8.48
N ASN A 99 -5.11 4.44 7.22
CA ASN A 99 -3.91 4.66 6.41
C ASN A 99 -2.99 5.74 7.01
N ARG A 100 -3.57 6.83 7.52
CA ARG A 100 -2.83 7.90 8.20
C ARG A 100 -2.10 7.36 9.43
N GLN A 101 -2.79 6.60 10.28
CA GLN A 101 -2.19 6.00 11.47
C GLN A 101 -1.08 5.00 11.13
N LYS A 102 -1.24 4.22 10.06
CA LYS A 102 -0.18 3.34 9.57
C LYS A 102 1.04 4.14 9.12
N ALA A 103 0.84 5.18 8.31
CA ALA A 103 1.92 6.04 7.83
C ALA A 103 2.64 6.75 8.98
N GLU A 104 1.92 7.15 10.03
CA GLU A 104 2.48 7.77 11.23
C GLU A 104 3.38 6.80 12.01
N LYS A 105 2.93 5.55 12.19
CA LYS A 105 3.75 4.48 12.79
C LYS A 105 4.99 4.18 11.95
N ASP A 106 4.83 4.05 10.64
CA ASP A 106 5.93 3.81 9.71
C ASP A 106 6.96 4.96 9.77
N ALA A 107 6.50 6.21 9.81
CA ALA A 107 7.37 7.38 9.96
C ALA A 107 8.18 7.35 11.26
N ALA A 108 7.56 6.97 12.39
CA ALA A 108 8.26 6.82 13.66
C ALA A 108 9.35 5.73 13.60
N THR A 109 9.08 4.60 12.95
CA THR A 109 10.10 3.54 12.78
C THR A 109 11.26 3.98 11.90
N VAL A 110 11.00 4.76 10.85
CA VAL A 110 12.05 5.32 9.98
C VAL A 110 12.92 6.31 10.74
N GLN A 111 12.35 7.10 11.66
CA GLN A 111 13.11 8.01 12.49
C GLN A 111 14.06 7.26 13.44
N ASP A 112 13.59 6.21 14.12
CA ASP A 112 14.46 5.35 14.96
C ASP A 112 15.61 4.74 14.14
N LEU A 113 15.31 4.21 12.95
CA LEU A 113 16.33 3.67 12.06
C LEU A 113 17.38 4.72 11.65
N ARG A 114 16.97 5.95 11.37
CA ARG A 114 17.88 7.06 11.05
C ARG A 114 18.79 7.40 12.22
N GLU A 115 18.25 7.45 13.44
CA GLU A 115 19.06 7.71 14.64
C GLU A 115 20.08 6.59 14.88
N ARG A 116 19.67 5.33 14.70
CA ARG A 116 20.57 4.18 14.82
C ARG A 116 21.66 4.19 13.77
N LEU A 117 21.32 4.54 12.52
CA LEU A 117 22.28 4.66 11.42
C LEU A 117 23.30 5.77 11.72
N HIS A 118 22.85 6.96 12.14
CA HIS A 118 23.76 8.04 12.51
C HIS A 118 24.69 7.64 13.67
N LYS A 119 24.18 6.97 14.71
CA LYS A 119 25.02 6.46 15.82
C LYS A 119 26.06 5.46 15.33
N ALA A 120 25.69 4.57 14.42
CA ALA A 120 26.60 3.59 13.83
C ALA A 120 27.67 4.26 12.97
N GLU A 121 27.30 5.26 12.16
CA GLU A 121 28.23 6.05 11.34
C GLU A 121 29.24 6.81 12.21
N THR A 122 28.77 7.48 13.27
CA THR A 122 29.67 8.16 14.22
C THR A 122 30.62 7.16 14.88
N SER A 123 30.10 6.02 15.34
CA SER A 123 30.91 4.96 15.98
C SER A 123 31.96 4.37 15.02
N LEU A 124 31.61 4.20 13.74
CA LEU A 124 32.54 3.72 12.72
C LEU A 124 33.63 4.75 12.44
N SER A 125 33.26 6.02 12.31
CA SER A 125 34.21 7.12 12.13
C SER A 125 35.21 7.18 13.31
N ASP A 126 34.73 7.10 14.54
CA ASP A 126 35.58 7.08 15.73
C ASP A 126 36.54 5.88 15.72
N ASN A 127 36.05 4.69 15.38
CA ASN A 127 36.90 3.50 15.26
C ASN A 127 37.99 3.66 14.18
N ILE A 128 37.65 4.25 13.02
CA ILE A 128 38.62 4.52 11.95
C ILE A 128 39.70 5.48 12.43
N THR A 129 39.33 6.55 13.14
CA THR A 129 40.32 7.50 13.68
C THR A 129 41.23 6.85 14.72
N GLN A 130 40.67 6.02 15.61
CA GLN A 130 41.44 5.26 16.60
C GLN A 130 42.39 4.26 15.94
N GLN A 131 41.93 3.54 14.91
CA GLN A 131 42.75 2.61 14.16
C GLN A 131 43.89 3.34 13.45
N SER A 132 43.59 4.46 12.80
CA SER A 132 44.60 5.29 12.12
C SER A 132 45.67 5.79 13.10
N ALA A 133 45.27 6.20 14.31
CA ALA A 133 46.21 6.61 15.36
C ALA A 133 47.11 5.44 15.82
N ARG A 134 46.54 4.25 16.02
CA ARG A 134 47.31 3.04 16.37
C ARG A 134 48.30 2.64 15.28
N GLU A 135 47.88 2.69 14.02
CA GLU A 135 48.74 2.37 12.88
C GLU A 135 49.89 3.37 12.75
N ALA A 136 49.63 4.66 12.94
CA ALA A 136 50.67 5.69 12.94
C ALA A 136 51.71 5.45 14.06
N GLU A 137 51.27 5.06 15.25
CA GLU A 137 52.17 4.70 16.36
C GLU A 137 53.05 3.49 16.00
N ILE A 138 52.45 2.43 15.45
CA ILE A 138 53.18 1.22 15.02
C ILE A 138 54.22 1.56 13.95
N LEU A 139 53.85 2.36 12.95
CA LEU A 139 54.76 2.81 11.89
C LEU A 139 55.94 3.59 12.48
N SER A 140 55.68 4.55 13.37
CA SER A 140 56.73 5.34 14.03
C SER A 140 57.71 4.47 14.82
N ARG A 141 57.21 3.42 15.47
CA ARG A 141 58.02 2.46 16.23
C ARG A 141 58.87 1.59 15.30
N LEU A 142 58.29 1.10 14.22
CA LEU A 142 59.00 0.31 13.21
C LEU A 142 60.10 1.12 12.55
N GLU A 143 59.81 2.34 12.10
CA GLU A 143 60.83 3.24 11.54
C GLU A 143 61.98 3.48 12.52
N SER A 144 61.67 3.68 13.80
CA SER A 144 62.67 3.85 14.85
C SER A 144 63.50 2.59 15.09
N GLN A 145 62.90 1.40 14.96
CA GLN A 145 63.63 0.13 15.02
C GLN A 145 64.52 -0.06 13.78
N CYS A 146 64.01 0.18 12.57
CA CYS A 146 64.78 0.13 11.33
C CYS A 146 65.98 1.07 11.37
N ARG A 147 65.78 2.34 11.81
CA ARG A 147 66.88 3.30 11.99
C ARG A 147 67.96 2.79 12.95
N ARG A 148 67.56 2.15 14.06
CA ARG A 148 68.51 1.56 15.02
C ARG A 148 69.25 0.35 14.45
N PHE A 149 68.56 -0.50 13.70
CA PHE A 149 69.16 -1.65 13.04
C PHE A 149 70.21 -1.22 12.02
N VAL A 150 69.85 -0.30 11.11
CA VAL A 150 70.73 0.26 10.10
C VAL A 150 71.96 0.92 10.72
N ARG A 151 71.79 1.68 11.81
CA ARG A 151 72.93 2.25 12.56
C ARG A 151 73.87 1.19 13.12
N ARG A 152 73.32 0.10 13.66
CA ARG A 152 74.13 -1.01 14.21
C ARG A 152 74.90 -1.73 13.10
N THR A 153 74.26 -2.02 11.97
CA THR A 153 74.93 -2.68 10.84
C THR A 153 75.98 -1.81 10.16
N HIS A 154 75.83 -0.48 10.14
CA HIS A 154 76.86 0.43 9.61
C HIS A 154 78.02 0.68 10.57
N GLN A 155 77.88 0.40 11.87
CA GLN A 155 78.98 0.51 12.83
C GLN A 155 79.91 -0.71 12.83
N GLU A 156 79.49 -1.85 12.25
CA GLU A 156 80.30 -3.08 12.21
C GLU A 156 81.08 -3.29 10.91
N TYR A 157 81.04 -2.31 9.98
CA TYR A 157 81.83 -2.32 8.74
C TYR A 157 82.56 -0.99 8.52
N GLU A 158 83.33 -0.51 9.50
CA GLU A 158 84.58 0.18 9.13
C GLU A 158 85.57 -0.92 8.75
N VAL A 159 85.49 -1.36 7.49
CA VAL A 159 86.54 -2.17 6.87
C VAL A 159 87.73 -1.23 6.67
N ASP A 160 88.70 -1.36 7.55
CA ASP A 160 90.02 -0.72 7.43
C ASP A 160 90.68 -1.16 6.12
N GLY A 161 90.61 -0.30 5.12
CA GLY A 161 91.55 -0.26 4.00
C GLY A 161 91.42 -1.37 2.93
N PRO A 162 91.91 -1.08 1.71
CA PRO A 162 91.64 -1.89 0.53
C PRO A 162 92.63 -3.07 0.45
N VAL A 163 92.15 -4.29 0.65
CA VAL A 163 92.90 -5.47 0.28
C VAL A 163 92.01 -6.39 -0.53
N GLY A 164 92.18 -6.28 -1.85
CA GLY A 164 91.75 -7.29 -2.80
C GLY A 164 90.27 -7.28 -3.14
N ASP A 165 90.01 -7.22 -4.43
CA ASP A 165 88.71 -7.38 -5.08
C ASP A 165 88.12 -8.79 -4.88
N GLU A 166 88.12 -9.37 -3.66
CA GLU A 166 87.57 -10.71 -3.38
C GLU A 166 86.07 -10.79 -3.69
N LEU A 167 85.35 -9.67 -3.54
CA LEU A 167 83.94 -9.57 -3.89
C LEU A 167 83.73 -9.55 -5.42
N LEU A 168 84.65 -8.92 -6.15
CA LEU A 168 84.66 -8.92 -7.60
C LEU A 168 85.06 -10.30 -8.13
N ASP A 169 86.05 -10.95 -7.51
CA ASP A 169 86.48 -12.32 -7.82
C ASP A 169 85.36 -13.34 -7.52
N ALA A 170 84.63 -13.20 -6.40
CA ALA A 170 83.49 -14.05 -6.08
C ALA A 170 82.31 -13.86 -7.05
N LEU A 171 82.03 -12.62 -7.46
CA LEU A 171 81.03 -12.31 -8.49
C LEU A 171 81.46 -12.86 -9.86
N THR A 172 82.75 -12.75 -10.20
CA THR A 172 83.31 -13.31 -11.44
C THR A 172 83.23 -14.83 -11.44
N LEU A 173 83.53 -15.50 -10.32
CA LEU A 173 83.37 -16.96 -10.18
C LEU A 173 81.90 -17.39 -10.32
N ALA A 174 80.98 -16.61 -9.74
CA ALA A 174 79.54 -16.88 -9.83
C ALA A 174 79.00 -16.66 -11.25
N GLU A 175 79.54 -15.69 -12.00
CA GLU A 175 79.17 -15.44 -13.39
C GLU A 175 79.70 -16.54 -14.31
N ILE A 176 80.95 -16.97 -14.12
CA ILE A 176 81.56 -18.08 -14.87
C ILE A 176 80.80 -19.39 -14.63
N HIS A 177 80.57 -19.77 -13.37
CA HIS A 177 79.90 -21.04 -13.05
C HIS A 177 78.38 -20.99 -13.17
N GLY A 178 77.77 -19.81 -13.09
CA GLY A 178 76.34 -19.62 -13.28
C GLY A 178 75.90 -19.87 -14.72
N ASP A 179 76.76 -19.56 -15.70
CA ASP A 179 76.50 -19.86 -17.11
C ASP A 179 76.60 -21.35 -17.40
N GLU A 180 77.60 -22.06 -16.87
CA GLU A 180 77.72 -23.52 -17.01
C GLU A 180 76.49 -24.26 -16.47
N ALA A 181 75.95 -23.83 -15.31
CA ALA A 181 74.72 -24.37 -14.75
C ALA A 181 73.49 -24.12 -15.64
N ARG A 182 73.40 -22.94 -16.29
CA ARG A 182 72.32 -22.60 -17.22
C ARG A 182 72.38 -23.40 -18.52
N THR A 183 73.57 -23.66 -19.06
CA THR A 183 73.71 -24.48 -20.27
C THR A 183 73.43 -25.95 -20.00
N GLY A 184 73.86 -26.48 -18.84
CA GLY A 184 73.56 -27.84 -18.41
C GLY A 184 72.05 -28.10 -18.26
N LEU A 185 71.31 -27.14 -17.67
CA LEU A 185 69.85 -27.20 -17.55
C LEU A 185 69.14 -27.14 -18.91
N LYS A 186 69.66 -26.37 -19.88
CA LYS A 186 69.10 -26.32 -21.24
C LYS A 186 69.30 -27.63 -22.00
N MET A 187 70.46 -28.28 -21.85
CA MET A 187 70.75 -29.58 -22.46
C MET A 187 69.88 -30.70 -21.88
N LEU A 188 69.67 -30.71 -20.55
CA LEU A 188 68.75 -31.65 -19.89
C LEU A 188 67.30 -31.48 -20.34
N LYS A 189 66.87 -30.25 -20.67
CA LYS A 189 65.51 -29.97 -21.15
C LYS A 189 65.27 -30.34 -22.62
N LEU A 190 66.32 -30.60 -23.40
CA LEU A 190 66.26 -31.08 -24.78
C LEU A 190 66.37 -32.61 -24.89
N ALA A 191 66.73 -33.29 -23.79
CA ALA A 191 66.88 -34.75 -23.72
C ALA A 191 65.63 -35.46 -23.15
N CYS A 192 64.61 -34.72 -22.71
CA CYS A 192 63.28 -35.19 -22.32
C CYS A 192 62.24 -34.74 -23.34
#